data_AF-A0A8T7HPR5-F1
#
_entry.id   AF-A0A8T7HPR5-F1
#
_cell.length_a   1.000
_cell.length_b   1.000
_cell.length_c   1.000
_cell.angle_alpha   90.00
_cell.angle_beta   90.00
_cell.angle_gamma   90.00
#
_symmetry.space_group_name_H-M   'P 1'
#
loop_
_entity.id
_entity.type
_entity.pdbx_description
1 polymer ?
#
loop_
_entity_poly.entity_id
_entity_poly.type
_entity_poly.pdbx_seq_one_letter_code
_entity_poly.pdbx_strand_id
1 'polypeptide(L)'
;MKKAQSISINTIIVAAIALVVMILVIVIFTTNITGFRRSAGSCQSQRGVCIAQEDIQDRCSGENNILRPELACYSGTDIDPEQVCCVSI
;
A
#
# COMPACT_ATOMS: atom_id res chain seq x y z
N MET A 1 -51.10 -18.62 -1.74
CA MET A 1 -50.74 -17.54 -2.68
C MET A 1 -49.26 -17.67 -3.04
N LYS A 2 -48.93 -18.27 -4.18
CA LYS A 2 -47.53 -18.42 -4.63
C LYS A 2 -47.14 -17.16 -5.41
N LYS A 3 -46.59 -16.14 -4.74
CA LYS A 3 -45.89 -15.04 -5.41
C LYS A 3 -44.49 -15.53 -5.80
N ALA A 4 -44.41 -16.32 -6.86
CA ALA A 4 -43.17 -16.47 -7.60
C ALA A 4 -42.96 -15.12 -8.29
N GLN A 5 -42.17 -14.24 -7.68
CA GLN A 5 -41.63 -13.08 -8.35
C GLN A 5 -40.90 -13.59 -9.59
N SER A 6 -41.50 -13.41 -10.77
CA SER A 6 -40.77 -13.44 -12.01
C SER A 6 -39.75 -12.31 -11.90
N ILE A 7 -38.50 -12.65 -11.56
CA ILE A 7 -37.41 -11.71 -11.69
C ILE A 7 -37.44 -11.28 -13.15
N SER A 8 -37.79 -10.01 -13.36
CA SER A 8 -37.84 -9.42 -14.68
C SER A 8 -36.47 -9.60 -15.33
N ILE A 9 -36.45 -10.03 -16.60
CA ILE A 9 -35.21 -10.16 -17.38
C ILE A 9 -34.38 -8.87 -17.30
N ASN A 10 -35.03 -7.71 -17.24
CA ASN A 10 -34.37 -6.42 -17.07
C ASN A 10 -33.59 -6.33 -15.75
N THR A 11 -34.12 -6.88 -14.66
CA THR A 11 -33.43 -6.93 -13.36
C THR A 11 -32.17 -7.80 -13.44
N ILE A 12 -32.22 -8.91 -14.17
CA ILE A 12 -31.05 -9.79 -14.38
C ILE A 12 -29.98 -9.04 -15.18
N ILE A 13 -30.38 -8.34 -16.25
CA ILE A 13 -29.47 -7.56 -17.09
C ILE A 13 -28.79 -6.44 -16.29
N VAL A 14 -29.56 -5.67 -15.51
CA VAL A 14 -29.01 -4.58 -14.68
C VAL A 14 -28.06 -5.12 -13.61
N ALA A 15 -28.40 -6.24 -12.97
CA ALA A 15 -27.54 -6.88 -11.98
C ALA A 15 -26.20 -7.36 -12.60
N ALA A 16 -26.25 -7.92 -13.82
CA ALA A 16 -25.05 -8.33 -14.54
C ALA A 16 -24.15 -7.15 -14.90
N ILE A 17 -24.72 -6.04 -15.39
CA ILE A 17 -23.95 -4.82 -15.70
C ILE A 17 -23.31 -4.25 -14.43
N ALA A 18 -24.06 -4.17 -13.33
CA ALA A 18 -23.56 -3.69 -12.05
C ALA A 18 -22.38 -4.53 -11.53
N LEU A 19 -22.47 -5.87 -11.66
CA LEU A 19 -21.38 -6.78 -11.30
C LEU A 19 -20.13 -6.53 -12.14
N VAL A 20 -20.27 -6.33 -13.45
CA VAL A 20 -19.12 -6.06 -14.33
C VAL A 20 -18.44 -4.74 -13.92
N VAL A 21 -19.21 -3.68 -13.72
CA VAL A 21 -18.66 -2.38 -13.28
C VAL A 21 -17.97 -2.52 -11.93
N MET A 22 -18.56 -3.25 -10.98
CA MET A 22 -17.95 -3.49 -9.67
C MET A 22 -16.61 -4.22 -9.79
N ILE A 23 -16.50 -5.24 -10.65
CA ILE A 23 -15.24 -5.96 -10.89
C ILE A 23 -14.17 -5.00 -11.44
N LEU A 24 -14.52 -4.15 -12.42
CA LEU A 24 -13.58 -3.19 -12.99
C LEU A 24 -13.07 -2.20 -11.93
N VAL A 25 -13.96 -1.69 -11.09
CA VAL A 25 -13.60 -0.82 -9.95
C VAL A 25 -12.63 -1.56 -9.02
N ILE A 26 -12.95 -2.77 -8.59
CA ILE A 26 -12.09 -3.56 -7.70
C ILE A 26 -10.69 -3.73 -8.30
N VAL A 27 -10.58 -4.09 -9.59
CA VAL A 27 -9.29 -4.31 -10.24
C VAL A 27 -8.45 -3.02 -10.27
N ILE A 28 -9.05 -1.89 -10.65
CA ILE A 28 -8.36 -0.59 -10.71
C ILE A 28 -7.90 -0.13 -9.32
N PHE A 29 -8.74 -0.29 -8.29
CA PHE A 29 -8.37 0.11 -6.95
C PHE A 29 -7.32 -0.83 -6.34
N THR A 30 -7.40 -2.13 -6.61
CA THR A 30 -6.44 -3.12 -6.08
C THR A 30 -5.02 -2.88 -6.60
N THR A 31 -4.86 -2.53 -7.88
CA THR A 31 -3.52 -2.23 -8.44
C THR A 31 -2.89 -0.98 -7.82
N ASN A 32 -3.70 0.05 -7.52
CA ASN A 32 -3.21 1.27 -6.91
C ASN A 32 -2.92 1.13 -5.40
N ILE A 33 -3.67 0.29 -4.67
CA ILE A 33 -3.50 0.10 -3.22
C ILE A 33 -2.11 -0.46 -2.88
N THR A 34 -1.59 -1.39 -3.69
CA THR A 34 -0.25 -1.97 -3.45
C THR A 34 0.84 -0.91 -3.58
N GLY A 35 0.77 -0.07 -4.61
CA GLY A 35 1.70 1.05 -4.78
C GLY A 35 1.59 2.09 -3.67
N PHE A 36 0.36 2.43 -3.27
CA PHE A 36 0.11 3.37 -2.17
C PHE A 36 0.64 2.85 -0.83
N ARG A 37 0.42 1.57 -0.49
CA ARG A 37 0.95 0.97 0.75
C ARG A 37 2.48 1.00 0.79
N ARG A 38 3.14 0.65 -0.34
CA ARG A 38 4.59 0.75 -0.46
C ARG A 38 5.07 2.19 -0.29
N SER A 39 4.39 3.13 -0.92
CA SER A 39 4.75 4.55 -0.81
C SER A 39 4.52 5.09 0.59
N ALA A 40 3.40 4.80 1.26
CA ALA A 40 3.10 5.34 2.58
C ALA A 40 3.99 4.73 3.69
N GLY A 41 4.43 3.48 3.51
CA GLY A 41 5.32 2.78 4.42
C GLY A 41 6.80 2.88 4.06
N SER A 42 7.19 3.65 3.02
CA SER A 42 8.59 3.78 2.64
C SER A 42 9.30 4.85 3.47
N CYS A 43 10.57 4.60 3.79
CA CYS A 43 11.41 5.56 4.48
C CYS A 43 11.48 6.92 3.76
N GLN A 44 11.60 6.91 2.42
CA GLN A 44 11.66 8.14 1.62
C GLN A 44 10.39 8.99 1.70
N SER A 45 9.21 8.38 1.89
CA SER A 45 7.97 9.14 2.00
C SER A 45 7.89 10.00 3.26
N GLN A 46 8.57 9.58 4.33
CA GLN A 46 8.69 10.33 5.58
C GLN A 46 9.94 11.21 5.62
N ARG A 47 10.53 11.52 4.46
CA ARG A 47 11.78 12.29 4.33
C ARG A 47 12.98 11.65 5.04
N GLY A 48 12.90 10.34 5.29
CA GLY A 48 13.99 9.58 5.86
C GLY A 48 15.00 9.12 4.81
N VAL A 49 16.15 8.70 5.30
CA VAL A 49 17.22 8.05 4.53
C VAL A 49 17.40 6.61 5.01
N CYS A 50 17.47 5.71 4.04
CA CYS A 50 17.84 4.32 4.28
C CYS A 50 19.35 4.23 4.46
N ILE A 51 19.77 3.64 5.57
CA ILE A 51 21.18 3.44 5.90
C ILE A 51 21.39 1.98 6.26
N ALA A 52 22.58 1.46 5.96
CA ALA A 52 22.96 0.12 6.37
C ALA A 52 22.93 0.02 7.90
N GLN A 53 22.55 -1.14 8.42
CA GLN A 53 22.44 -1.38 9.86
C GLN A 53 23.78 -1.16 10.59
N GLU A 54 24.90 -1.43 9.91
CA GLU A 54 26.25 -1.17 10.42
C GLU A 54 26.58 0.32 10.55
N ASP A 55 26.01 1.17 9.69
CA ASP A 55 26.27 2.61 9.65
C ASP A 55 25.37 3.45 10.58
N ILE A 56 24.49 2.80 11.35
CA ILE A 56 23.50 3.49 12.20
C ILE A 56 24.18 4.48 13.15
N GLN A 57 25.28 4.06 13.78
CA GLN A 57 25.96 4.91 14.77
C GLN A 57 26.57 6.16 14.14
N ASP A 58 27.12 6.04 12.93
CA ASP A 58 27.81 7.16 12.28
C ASP A 58 26.83 8.09 11.56
N ARG A 59 25.74 7.53 11.02
CA ARG A 59 24.82 8.26 10.12
C ARG A 59 23.47 8.62 10.75
N CYS A 60 23.11 8.02 11.87
CA CYS A 60 21.82 8.23 12.55
C CYS A 60 21.93 8.49 14.07
N SER A 61 23.07 8.97 14.58
CA SER A 61 23.23 9.29 16.01
C SER A 61 23.18 10.78 16.35
N GLY A 62 22.57 11.59 15.49
CA GLY A 62 22.35 13.01 15.78
C GLY A 62 21.21 13.22 16.78
N GLU A 63 21.26 14.30 17.56
CA GLU A 63 20.23 14.67 18.54
C GLU A 63 18.83 14.83 17.91
N ASN A 64 18.79 15.10 16.59
CA ASN A 64 17.57 15.23 15.79
C ASN A 64 17.31 14.04 14.86
N ASN A 65 18.03 12.92 15.02
CA ASN A 65 17.84 11.73 14.19
C ASN A 65 17.05 10.66 14.96
N ILE A 66 16.02 10.10 14.33
CA ILE A 66 15.20 9.03 14.90
C ILE A 66 15.23 7.82 13.97
N LEU A 67 15.52 6.66 14.57
CA LEU A 67 15.35 5.36 13.92
C LEU A 67 13.87 4.98 13.85
N ARG A 68 13.41 4.61 12.66
CA ARG A 68 12.05 4.15 12.39
C ARG A 68 12.08 2.75 11.74
N PRO A 69 12.23 1.68 12.52
CA PRO A 69 12.28 0.31 11.97
C PRO A 69 10.97 -0.13 11.32
N GLU A 70 9.88 0.56 11.62
CA GLU A 70 8.54 0.36 11.04
C GLU A 70 8.41 0.91 9.61
N LEU A 71 9.36 1.74 9.16
CA LEU A 71 9.46 2.21 7.78
C LEU A 71 10.36 1.27 6.97
N ALA A 72 9.84 0.81 5.84
CA ALA A 72 10.58 -0.09 4.96
C ALA A 72 11.55 0.69 4.06
N CYS A 73 12.75 0.13 3.93
CA CYS A 73 13.71 0.49 2.90
C CYS A 73 13.57 -0.49 1.74
N TYR A 74 13.32 0.03 0.54
CA TYR A 74 13.10 -0.79 -0.65
C TYR A 74 14.33 -0.75 -1.56
N SER A 75 14.80 -1.93 -1.97
CA SER A 75 15.78 -2.08 -3.05
C SER A 75 15.03 -2.63 -4.28
N GLY A 76 14.58 -1.72 -5.14
CA GLY A 76 13.65 -2.07 -6.22
C GLY A 76 12.24 -2.38 -5.70
N THR A 77 11.78 -3.63 -5.83
CA THR A 77 10.45 -4.07 -5.39
C THR A 77 10.41 -4.72 -4.02
N ASP A 78 11.58 -5.06 -3.48
CA ASP A 78 11.72 -5.87 -2.28
C ASP A 78 12.22 -5.03 -1.11
N ILE A 79 11.83 -5.43 0.10
CA ILE A 79 12.30 -4.79 1.32
C ILE A 79 13.74 -5.26 1.55
N ASP A 80 14.66 -4.32 1.73
CA ASP A 80 16.03 -4.58 2.08
C ASP A 80 16.14 -4.73 3.62
N PRO A 81 16.38 -5.94 4.14
CA PRO A 81 16.46 -6.17 5.58
C PRO A 81 17.75 -5.63 6.21
N GLU A 82 18.77 -5.32 5.40
CA GLU A 82 20.06 -4.82 5.89
C GLU A 82 20.04 -3.29 6.08
N GLN A 83 18.95 -2.64 5.66
CA GLN A 83 18.78 -1.21 5.76
C GLN A 83 17.68 -0.84 6.75
N VAL A 84 17.94 0.19 7.55
CA VAL A 84 16.95 0.78 8.45
C VAL A 84 16.67 2.23 8.08
N CYS A 85 15.47 2.69 8.38
CA CYS A 85 15.10 4.07 8.13
C CYS A 85 15.57 4.99 9.25
N CYS A 86 16.29 6.05 8.86
CA CYS A 86 16.65 7.16 9.71
C CYS A 86 15.92 8.43 9.26
N VAL A 87 15.21 9.10 10.16
CA VAL A 87 14.50 10.35 9.88
C VAL A 87 15.14 11.47 10.69
N SER A 88 15.56 12.53 10.00
CA SER A 88 16.01 13.78 10.65
C SER A 88 14.82 14.72 10.82
N ILE A 89 14.61 15.21 12.05
CA ILE A 89 13.51 16.12 12.43
C ILE A 89 13.99 17.58 12.39
#